data_AF-A0A1V5WW61-F1
#
_entry.id   AF-A0A1V5WW61-F1
#
_cell.length_a   1.000
_cell.length_b   1.000
_cell.length_c   1.000
_cell.angle_alpha   90.00
_cell.angle_beta   90.00
_cell.angle_gamma   90.00
#
_symmetry.space_group_name_H-M   'P 1'
#
loop_
_entity.id
_entity.type
_entity.pdbx_description
1 polymer ?
#
loop_
_entity_poly.entity_id
_entity_poly.type
_entity_poly.pdbx_seq_one_letter_code
_entity_poly.pdbx_strand_id
1 'polypeptide(L)' 'MKIRVEIFKGNNWIRYSYHRKRDVAIRKARTLYDKQYHSTRVIENGSIIWMSSHDC' A
#
# COMPACT_ATOMS: atom_id res chain seq x y z
N MET A 1 11.06 8.78 8.81
CA MET A 1 10.44 8.44 7.51
C MET A 1 9.06 7.84 7.77
N LYS A 2 7.99 8.57 7.43
CA LYS A 2 6.60 8.09 7.62
C LYS A 2 6.08 7.69 6.25
N ILE A 3 5.90 6.39 6.05
CA ILE A 3 5.48 5.83 4.77
C ILE A 3 4.00 5.49 4.89
N ARG A 4 3.19 5.97 3.96
CA ARG A 4 1.77 5.62 3.86
C ARG A 4 1.61 4.61 2.73
N VAL A 5 1.12 3.42 3.06
CA VAL A 5 0.73 2.41 2.08
C VAL A 5 -0.78 2.51 1.90
N GLU A 6 -1.25 2.53 0.67
CA GLU A 6 -2.68 2.47 0.36
C GLU A 6 -2.95 1.24 -0.51
N ILE A 7 -3.98 0.46 -0.17
CA ILE A 7 -4.41 -0.74 -0.89
C ILE A 7 -5.79 -0.51 -1.47
N PHE A 8 -5.98 -0.80 -2.75
CA PHE A 8 -7.24 -0.63 -3.45
C PHE A 8 -8.14 -1.86 -3.32
N LYS A 9 -9.25 -1.76 -2.59
CA LYS A 9 -10.19 -2.86 -2.36
C LYS A 9 -11.62 -2.38 -2.58
N GLY A 10 -12.39 -3.08 -3.42
CA GLY A 10 -13.81 -2.81 -3.63
C GLY A 10 -14.13 -1.34 -3.95
N ASN A 11 -13.34 -0.73 -4.84
CA ASN A 11 -13.38 0.69 -5.24
C ASN A 11 -12.87 1.73 -4.23
N ASN A 12 -12.29 1.32 -3.11
CA ASN A 12 -11.76 2.25 -2.10
C ASN A 12 -10.28 2.04 -1.82
N TRP A 13 -9.57 3.12 -1.53
CA TRP A 13 -8.18 3.08 -1.04
C TRP A 13 -8.16 2.99 0.48
N ILE A 14 -7.77 1.83 1.00
CA ILE A 14 -7.60 1.61 2.43
C ILE A 14 -6.22 2.12 2.84
N ARG A 15 -6.19 3.04 3.81
CA ARG A 15 -4.96 3.66 4.31
C ARG A 15 -4.30 2.83 5.40
N TYR A 16 -3.01 2.55 5.20
CA TYR A 16 -2.14 1.92 6.18
C TYR A 16 -0.90 2.77 6.42
N SER A 17 -0.78 3.35 7.62
CA SER A 17 0.39 4.15 7.99
C SER A 17 1.43 3.27 8.67
N TYR A 18 2.68 3.30 8.17
CA TYR A 18 3.75 2.48 8.73
C TYR A 18 5.05 3.29 8.92
N HIS A 19 5.75 3.01 10.02
CA HIS A 19 6.95 3.75 10.47
C HIS A 19 8.24 2.92 10.31
N ARG A 20 8.32 2.07 9.29
CA ARG A 20 9.51 1.23 8.99
C ARG A 20 9.71 1.10 7.47
N LYS A 21 10.75 0.37 7.06
CA LYS A 21 11.14 0.10 5.65
C LYS A 21 9.93 -0.23 4.76
N ARG A 22 9.94 0.34 3.55
CA ARG A 22 8.89 0.21 2.51
C ARG A 22 8.43 -1.23 2.30
N ASP A 23 9.36 -2.17 2.08
CA ASP A 23 9.04 -3.58 1.79
C ASP A 23 8.26 -4.27 2.91
N VAL A 24 8.59 -3.96 4.17
CA VAL A 24 7.88 -4.48 5.34
C VAL A 24 6.49 -3.87 5.43
N ALA A 25 6.35 -2.58 5.10
CA ALA A 25 5.06 -1.89 5.06
C ALA A 25 4.12 -2.52 4.04
N ILE A 26 4.61 -2.77 2.81
CA ILE A 26 3.85 -3.40 1.73
C ILE A 26 3.44 -4.82 2.12
N ARG A 27 4.38 -5.64 2.63
CA ARG A 27 4.07 -7.02 3.07
C ARG A 27 2.99 -7.02 4.15
N LYS A 28 3.14 -6.22 5.20
CA LYS A 28 2.14 -6.16 6.28
C LYS A 28 0.79 -5.67 5.81
N ALA A 29 0.75 -4.62 4.99
CA ALA A 29 -0.49 -4.11 4.44
C ALA A 29 -1.21 -5.19 3.61
N ARG A 30 -0.48 -5.91 2.75
CA ARG A 30 -1.03 -7.04 1.99
C ARG A 30 -1.49 -8.21 2.88
N THR A 31 -0.77 -8.50 3.97
CA THR A 31 -1.19 -9.53 4.93
C THR A 31 -2.46 -9.14 5.69
N LEU A 32 -2.61 -7.87 6.08
CA LEU A 32 -3.74 -7.38 6.85
C LEU A 32 -5.02 -7.21 6.03
N TYR A 33 -4.92 -6.72 4.80
CA TYR A 33 -6.06 -6.31 3.99
C TYR A 33 -6.46 -7.28 2.88
N ASP A 34 -6.01 -8.54 3.00
CA ASP A 34 -6.32 -9.69 2.15
C ASP A 34 -5.26 -10.01 1.06
N LYS A 35 -5.02 -11.31 0.81
CA LYS A 35 -4.07 -11.83 -0.20
C LYS A 35 -4.57 -11.61 -1.63
N GLN A 36 -5.83 -11.19 -1.81
CA GLN A 36 -6.35 -10.85 -3.12
C GLN A 36 -5.52 -9.73 -3.76
N TYR A 37 -5.16 -9.94 -5.03
CA TYR A 37 -4.22 -9.13 -5.79
C TYR A 37 -4.80 -7.73 -6.05
N HIS A 38 -4.64 -6.86 -5.06
CA HIS A 38 -5.12 -5.49 -5.07
C HIS A 38 -4.01 -4.50 -5.42
N SER A 39 -4.34 -3.47 -6.21
CA SER A 39 -3.41 -2.38 -6.50
C SER A 39 -2.91 -1.76 -5.20
N THR A 40 -1.59 -1.64 -5.07
CA THR A 40 -0.93 -1.12 -3.86
C THR A 40 -0.10 0.09 -4.24
N ARG A 41 -0.25 1.22 -3.55
CA ARG A 41 0.61 2.39 -3.73
C ARG A 41 1.27 2.80 -2.43
N VAL A 42 2.46 3.36 -2.54
CA VAL A 42 3.24 3.88 -1.43
C VAL A 42 3.42 5.37 -1.62
N ILE A 43 3.02 6.14 -0.62
CA ILE A 43 3.06 7.58 -0.58
C ILE A 43 4.05 8.01 0.51
N GLU A 44 4.97 8.88 0.13
CA GLU A 44 5.93 9.53 1.02
C GLU A 44 5.91 11.03 0.75
N ASN A 45 5.77 11.84 1.81
CA ASN A 45 5.69 13.31 1.73
C ASN A 45 4.63 13.83 0.73
N GLY A 46 3.53 13.11 0.55
CA GLY A 46 2.44 13.48 -0.36
C GLY A 46 2.61 12.98 -1.79
N SER A 47 3.78 12.43 -2.15
CA SER A 47 4.07 11.90 -3.47
C SER A 47 4.02 10.38 -3.50
N ILE A 48 3.49 9.81 -4.59
CA ILE A 48 3.53 8.36 -4.82
C ILE A 48 4.96 8.00 -5.25
N ILE A 49 5.67 7.26 -4.41
CA ILE A 49 7.06 6.83 -4.69
C ILE A 49 7.14 5.43 -5.28
N TRP A 50 6.05 4.65 -5.19
CA TRP A 50 5.95 3.31 -5.74
C TRP A 50 4.49 2.92 -5.90
N MET A 51 4.19 2.17 -6.96
CA MET A 51 2.88 1.58 -7.18
C MET A 51 3.02 0.22 -7.84
N SER A 52 2.19 -0.72 -7.41
CA SER A 52 1.94 -1.98 -8.10
C SER A 52 0.48 -1.95 -8.52
N SER A 53 0.27 -1.76 -9.81
CA SER A 53 -1.00 -2.01 -10.48
C SER A 53 -1.08 -3.51 -10.73
N HIS A 54 -2.22 -4.12 -10.43
CA HIS A 54 -2.58 -5.38 -11.06
C HIS A 54 -3.64 -4.99 -12.10
N ASP A 55 -3.24 -4.92 -13.37
CA ASP A 55 -4.19 -4.90 -14.47
C ASP A 55 -4.88 -6.28 -14.46
N CYS A 56 -6.19 -6.27 -14.23
CA CYS A 56 -7.03 -7.44 -14.46
C CYS A 56 -7.22 -7.65 -15.95
#